data_AF-A0A7S0WKJ2-F1
#
_entry.id   AF-A0A7S0WKJ2-F1
#
_cell.length_a   1.000
_cell.length_b   1.000
_cell.length_c   1.000
_cell.angle_alpha   90.00
_cell.angle_beta   90.00
_cell.angle_gamma   90.00
#
_symmetry.space_group_name_H-M   'P 1'
#
loop_
_entity.id
_entity.type
_entity.pdbx_description
1 polymer ?
#
loop_
_entity_poly.entity_id
_entity_poly.type
_entity_poly.pdbx_seq_one_letter_code
_entity_poly.pdbx_strand_id
1 'polypeptide(L)'
;GEQEGAGPPGSGGTDAALLELGTSASTLTPVNAPTTAGDFFMYQAVDGQWVFMDPLSVRCLLAAYGSYDACPPTISARVVELERVEQSEATRRRWRFLSHLPLRGAFTLAEVALEGLLAPEVLAPFSAELAAREKRRRARDREERRAAARERAAAKAADDAHRGPTAAELRAMPALAAARGPGGTSGTSGSGAAAGAGSAA
;
A
#
# COMPACT_ATOMS: atom_id res chain seq x y z
N GLY A 1 37.41 -16.48 -13.04
CA GLY A 1 36.37 -17.14 -13.85
C GLY A 1 35.20 -17.37 -12.94
N GLU A 2 34.47 -16.31 -12.66
CA GLU A 2 33.35 -16.27 -11.72
C GLU A 2 32.06 -16.21 -12.53
N GLN A 3 31.15 -17.12 -12.27
CA GLN A 3 29.76 -17.03 -12.71
C GLN A 3 28.88 -17.30 -11.49
N GLU A 4 28.46 -16.21 -10.84
CA GLU A 4 27.31 -16.21 -9.94
C GLU A 4 26.04 -16.16 -10.78
N GLY A 5 25.24 -17.23 -10.72
CA GLY A 5 23.88 -17.26 -11.24
C GLY A 5 22.90 -16.74 -10.19
N ALA A 6 22.45 -15.50 -10.33
CA ALA A 6 21.35 -14.94 -9.55
C ALA A 6 20.01 -15.50 -10.05
N GLY A 7 19.41 -16.41 -9.27
CA GLY A 7 18.02 -16.80 -9.41
C GLY A 7 17.07 -15.68 -8.93
N PRO A 8 15.81 -15.64 -9.41
CA PRO A 8 14.85 -14.63 -8.99
C PRO A 8 14.42 -14.85 -7.52
N PRO A 9 14.22 -13.79 -6.72
CA PRO A 9 13.65 -13.94 -5.39
C PRO A 9 12.16 -14.30 -5.52
N GLY A 10 11.84 -15.53 -5.15
CA GLY A 10 10.49 -15.87 -4.71
C GLY A 10 10.30 -15.41 -3.26
N SER A 11 9.29 -14.57 -3.01
CA SER A 11 8.64 -14.37 -1.71
C SER A 11 7.63 -13.22 -1.86
N GLY A 12 6.46 -13.20 -1.23
CA GLY A 12 6.02 -14.01 -0.12
C GLY A 12 4.53 -14.28 -0.23
N GLY A 13 4.14 -15.44 0.33
CA GLY A 13 2.77 -15.68 0.72
C GLY A 13 2.31 -14.53 1.60
N THR A 14 1.04 -14.17 1.44
CA THR A 14 0.34 -13.34 2.39
C THR A 14 0.42 -14.01 3.76
N ASP A 15 1.36 -13.58 4.59
CA ASP A 15 1.27 -13.75 6.03
C ASP A 15 -0.01 -13.02 6.43
N ALA A 16 -1.09 -13.77 6.45
CA ALA A 16 -2.35 -13.40 7.04
C ALA A 16 -2.06 -13.09 8.50
N ALA A 17 -1.77 -11.83 8.81
CA ALA A 17 -1.51 -11.39 10.17
C ALA A 17 -2.69 -11.85 11.04
N LEU A 18 -2.39 -12.76 11.96
CA LEU A 18 -3.32 -13.19 13.00
C LEU A 18 -3.40 -12.03 13.98
N LEU A 19 -4.51 -11.29 13.96
CA LEU A 19 -4.72 -10.23 14.92
C LEU A 19 -5.57 -10.80 16.06
N GLU A 20 -5.02 -10.79 17.27
CA GLU A 20 -5.81 -11.03 18.46
C GLU A 20 -6.50 -9.72 18.85
N LEU A 21 -7.82 -9.78 18.86
CA LEU A 21 -8.68 -8.70 19.32
C LEU A 21 -9.32 -9.13 20.64
N GLY A 22 -9.04 -8.39 21.71
CA GLY A 22 -9.57 -8.62 23.04
C GLY A 22 -10.45 -7.47 23.50
N THR A 23 -11.28 -7.75 24.51
CA THR A 23 -11.83 -6.71 25.37
C THR A 23 -10.84 -6.44 26.50
N SER A 24 -10.54 -5.18 26.78
CA SER A 24 -9.67 -4.80 27.90
C SER A 24 -10.37 -5.10 29.23
N ALA A 25 -9.93 -6.14 29.96
CA ALA A 25 -10.55 -6.56 31.22
C ALA A 25 -9.67 -6.32 32.44
N SER A 26 -10.27 -5.74 33.48
CA SER A 26 -9.78 -5.77 34.86
C SER A 26 -10.31 -7.03 35.56
N THR A 27 -9.48 -7.67 36.40
CA THR A 27 -9.56 -9.09 36.80
C THR A 27 -10.71 -9.49 37.76
N LEU A 28 -11.75 -8.67 37.97
CA LEU A 28 -12.80 -8.97 38.96
C LEU A 28 -14.25 -8.91 38.44
N THR A 29 -14.47 -8.72 37.14
CA THR A 29 -15.81 -8.66 36.54
C THR A 29 -15.93 -9.61 35.34
N PRO A 30 -17.14 -10.10 34.98
CA PRO A 30 -17.33 -10.73 33.69
C PRO A 30 -16.86 -9.72 32.63
N VAL A 31 -15.87 -10.10 31.80
CA VAL A 31 -15.17 -9.20 30.87
C VAL A 31 -16.12 -8.45 29.94
N ASN A 32 -17.29 -9.05 29.68
CA ASN A 32 -18.25 -8.56 28.71
C ASN A 32 -19.55 -8.02 29.32
N ALA A 33 -19.72 -8.08 30.64
CA ALA A 33 -20.96 -7.64 31.27
C ALA A 33 -21.05 -6.10 31.28
N PRO A 34 -22.15 -5.51 30.77
CA PRO A 34 -22.39 -4.08 30.92
C PRO A 34 -22.52 -3.78 32.42
N THR A 35 -21.59 -2.97 32.93
CA THR A 35 -21.55 -2.55 34.34
C THR A 35 -22.53 -1.40 34.59
N THR A 36 -22.86 -0.60 33.56
CA THR A 36 -23.81 0.50 33.62
C THR A 36 -24.69 0.55 32.35
N ALA A 37 -25.91 1.07 32.49
CA ALA A 37 -26.77 1.42 31.36
C ALA A 37 -26.11 2.54 30.52
N GLY A 38 -25.34 2.14 29.50
CA GLY A 38 -24.56 3.06 28.66
C GLY A 38 -23.21 2.52 28.19
N ASP A 39 -22.80 1.34 28.67
CA ASP A 39 -21.52 0.74 28.30
C ASP A 39 -21.52 0.28 26.83
N PHE A 40 -20.42 0.59 26.14
CA PHE A 40 -20.20 0.18 24.76
C PHE A 40 -19.16 -0.93 24.71
N PHE A 41 -19.54 -2.06 24.11
CA PHE A 41 -18.63 -3.16 23.90
C PHE A 41 -17.84 -2.95 22.59
N MET A 42 -16.52 -3.10 22.66
CA MET A 42 -15.66 -3.03 21.49
C MET A 42 -14.52 -4.05 21.59
N TYR A 43 -14.19 -4.65 20.46
CA TYR A 43 -13.00 -5.47 20.31
C TYR A 43 -11.84 -4.58 19.87
N GLN A 44 -10.77 -4.54 20.66
CA GLN A 44 -9.54 -3.79 20.40
C GLN A 44 -8.37 -4.76 20.25
N ALA A 45 -7.34 -4.39 19.50
CA ALA A 45 -6.09 -5.15 19.47
C ALA A 45 -5.48 -5.30 20.88
N VAL A 46 -4.98 -6.50 21.18
CA VAL A 46 -4.42 -6.87 22.48
C VAL A 46 -3.15 -6.06 22.83
N ASP A 47 -2.47 -5.54 21.81
CA ASP A 47 -1.29 -4.67 21.96
C ASP A 47 -1.64 -3.22 22.36
N GLY A 48 -2.93 -2.90 22.51
CA GLY A 48 -3.41 -1.58 22.90
C GLY A 48 -3.36 -0.55 21.78
N GLN A 49 -3.00 -0.93 20.56
CA GLN A 49 -3.07 -0.03 19.41
C GLN A 49 -4.52 0.41 19.16
N TRP A 50 -4.71 1.54 18.48
CA TRP A 50 -6.02 2.01 18.04
C TRP A 50 -6.51 1.23 16.81
N VAL A 51 -6.63 -0.08 16.98
CA VAL A 51 -7.15 -1.03 16.00
C VAL A 51 -8.40 -1.65 16.62
N PHE A 52 -9.54 -1.43 16.00
CA PHE A 52 -10.84 -1.87 16.49
C PHE A 52 -11.51 -2.77 15.47
N MET A 53 -12.28 -3.75 15.92
CA MET A 53 -13.04 -4.61 15.00
C MET A 53 -14.09 -3.81 14.23
N ASP A 54 -14.24 -4.11 12.94
CA ASP A 54 -15.25 -3.49 12.08
C ASP A 54 -16.69 -3.78 12.59
N PRO A 55 -17.61 -2.79 12.55
CA PRO A 55 -18.98 -2.95 13.05
C PRO A 55 -19.80 -4.08 12.41
N LEU A 56 -19.56 -4.41 11.13
CA LEU A 56 -20.22 -5.55 10.50
C LEU A 56 -19.76 -6.86 11.13
N SER A 57 -18.47 -6.99 11.43
CA SER A 57 -17.93 -8.18 12.09
C SER A 57 -18.51 -8.37 13.47
N VAL A 58 -18.64 -7.29 14.25
CA VAL A 58 -19.30 -7.31 15.57
C VAL A 58 -20.78 -7.71 15.45
N ARG A 59 -21.52 -7.21 14.46
CA ARG A 59 -22.92 -7.61 14.24
C ARG A 59 -23.05 -9.10 13.91
N CYS A 60 -22.10 -9.67 13.16
CA CYS A 60 -22.10 -11.11 12.87
C CYS A 60 -21.85 -11.94 14.14
N LEU A 61 -20.93 -11.49 15.00
CA LEU A 61 -20.70 -12.13 16.30
C LEU A 61 -21.96 -12.08 17.17
N LEU A 62 -22.62 -10.92 17.24
CA LEU A 62 -23.88 -10.78 17.99
C LEU A 62 -24.98 -11.67 17.44
N ALA A 63 -25.04 -11.88 16.12
CA ALA A 63 -26.00 -12.81 15.53
C ALA A 63 -25.72 -14.28 15.91
N ALA A 64 -24.45 -14.63 16.14
CA ALA A 64 -24.05 -15.98 16.54
C ALA A 64 -24.26 -16.25 18.05
N TYR A 65 -23.85 -15.30 18.89
CA TYR A 65 -23.81 -15.44 20.35
C TYR A 65 -25.03 -14.82 21.05
N GLY A 66 -25.84 -14.02 20.35
CA GLY A 66 -27.08 -13.41 20.82
C GLY A 66 -26.91 -12.16 21.69
N SER A 67 -25.84 -12.07 22.50
CA SER A 67 -25.56 -10.92 23.37
C SER A 67 -24.06 -10.66 23.48
N TYR A 68 -23.68 -9.45 23.91
CA TYR A 68 -22.27 -9.10 24.15
C TYR A 68 -21.64 -9.98 25.24
N ASP A 69 -22.39 -10.28 26.30
CA ASP A 69 -21.94 -11.13 27.42
C ASP A 69 -21.56 -12.54 27.00
N ALA A 70 -22.30 -13.08 26.02
CA ALA A 70 -22.08 -14.41 25.47
C ALA A 70 -20.98 -14.46 24.39
N CYS A 71 -20.53 -13.31 23.90
CA CYS A 71 -19.44 -13.27 22.93
C CYS A 71 -18.11 -13.67 23.61
N PRO A 72 -17.13 -14.24 22.88
CA PRO A 72 -15.82 -14.53 23.43
C PRO A 72 -15.10 -13.24 23.87
N PRO A 73 -14.39 -13.23 25.01
CA PRO A 73 -13.63 -12.05 25.47
C PRO A 73 -12.41 -11.77 24.58
N THR A 74 -11.87 -12.80 23.92
CA THR A 74 -10.75 -12.69 23.00
C THR A 74 -11.06 -13.46 21.74
N ILE A 75 -10.78 -12.84 20.60
CA ILE A 75 -11.01 -13.39 19.26
C ILE A 75 -9.69 -13.34 18.51
N SER A 76 -9.27 -14.50 18.01
CA SER A 76 -8.13 -14.63 17.12
C SER A 76 -8.65 -14.95 15.73
N ALA A 77 -8.44 -14.02 14.79
CA ALA A 77 -8.94 -14.16 13.42
C ALA A 77 -7.97 -13.53 12.42
N ARG A 78 -8.03 -14.03 11.17
CA ARG A 78 -7.29 -13.42 10.06
C ARG A 78 -7.90 -12.06 9.72
N VAL A 79 -7.07 -11.05 9.60
CA VAL A 79 -7.49 -9.74 9.09
C VAL A 79 -7.64 -9.78 7.56
N VAL A 80 -8.78 -9.32 7.07
CA VAL A 80 -9.11 -9.21 5.65
C VAL A 80 -8.79 -7.81 5.12
N GLU A 81 -9.11 -6.78 5.90
CA GLU A 81 -8.89 -5.38 5.52
C GLU A 81 -8.63 -4.53 6.77
N LEU A 82 -7.74 -3.56 6.62
CA LEU A 82 -7.49 -2.52 7.61
C LEU A 82 -7.88 -1.17 7.00
N GLU A 83 -8.97 -0.59 7.49
CA GLU A 83 -9.43 0.73 7.07
C GLU A 83 -8.94 1.79 8.06
N ARG A 84 -7.96 2.59 7.65
CA ARG A 84 -7.49 3.71 8.46
C ARG A 84 -8.46 4.88 8.36
N VAL A 85 -8.95 5.34 9.50
CA VAL A 85 -9.92 6.43 9.60
C VAL A 85 -9.38 7.51 10.54
N GLU A 86 -9.57 8.77 10.15
CA GLU A 86 -9.31 9.90 11.02
C GLU A 86 -10.59 10.29 11.77
N GLN A 87 -10.49 10.45 13.09
CA GLN A 87 -11.61 10.82 13.91
C GLN A 87 -12.07 12.24 13.63
N SER A 88 -13.26 12.36 13.05
CA SER A 88 -13.99 13.60 12.82
C SER A 88 -15.22 13.67 13.74
N GLU A 89 -15.90 14.81 13.78
CA GLU A 89 -17.18 14.90 14.49
C GLU A 89 -18.24 13.96 13.90
N ALA A 90 -18.22 13.73 12.59
CA ALA A 90 -19.14 12.83 11.92
C ALA A 90 -18.88 11.36 12.31
N THR A 91 -17.61 10.92 12.30
CA THR A 91 -17.26 9.55 12.70
C THR A 91 -17.50 9.31 14.18
N ARG A 92 -17.23 10.31 15.03
CA ARG A 92 -17.52 10.25 16.47
C ARG A 92 -19.02 10.08 16.76
N ARG A 93 -19.89 10.76 16.01
CA ARG A 93 -21.34 10.61 16.12
C ARG A 93 -21.81 9.24 15.62
N ARG A 94 -21.22 8.73 14.53
CA ARG A 94 -21.55 7.43 13.94
C ARG A 94 -21.11 6.26 14.83
N TRP A 95 -19.91 6.34 15.39
CA TRP A 95 -19.31 5.30 16.23
C TRP A 95 -19.13 5.81 17.64
N ARG A 96 -20.24 5.86 18.39
CA ARG A 96 -20.25 6.41 19.76
C ARG A 96 -19.30 5.66 20.69
N PHE A 97 -19.09 4.37 20.47
CA PHE A 97 -18.12 3.55 21.20
C PHE A 97 -16.68 4.06 21.05
N LEU A 98 -16.35 4.75 19.95
CA LEU A 98 -15.04 5.38 19.71
C LEU A 98 -14.99 6.86 20.15
N SER A 99 -15.95 7.33 20.96
CA SER A 99 -16.00 8.74 21.40
C SER A 99 -14.92 9.13 22.40
N HIS A 100 -14.22 8.14 22.96
CA HIS A 100 -13.10 8.32 23.86
C HIS A 100 -11.80 8.70 23.12
N LEU A 101 -11.75 8.46 21.79
CA LEU A 101 -10.62 8.89 20.98
C LEU A 101 -10.65 10.42 20.74
N PRO A 102 -9.48 11.08 20.72
CA PRO A 102 -9.39 12.49 20.42
C PRO A 102 -9.84 12.79 18.98
N LEU A 103 -10.38 13.98 18.76
CA LEU A 103 -10.60 14.48 17.40
C LEU A 103 -9.24 14.55 16.68
N ARG A 104 -9.25 14.26 15.37
CA ARG A 104 -8.06 14.13 14.52
C ARG A 104 -7.14 12.96 14.88
N GLY A 105 -7.51 12.13 15.87
CA GLY A 105 -6.86 10.86 16.13
C GLY A 105 -7.10 9.87 14.99
N ALA A 106 -6.04 9.24 14.48
CA ALA A 106 -6.15 8.23 13.44
C ALA A 106 -6.25 6.83 14.08
N PHE A 107 -7.34 6.12 13.82
CA PHE A 107 -7.55 4.74 14.24
C PHE A 107 -7.76 3.85 13.02
N THR A 108 -7.75 2.53 13.25
CA THR A 108 -7.92 1.54 12.19
C THR A 108 -9.09 0.64 12.52
N LEU A 109 -9.94 0.38 11.54
CA LEU A 109 -10.98 -0.64 11.61
C LEU A 109 -10.47 -1.91 10.95
N ALA A 110 -10.46 -3.01 11.69
CA ALA A 110 -10.07 -4.33 11.24
C ALA A 110 -11.30 -5.13 10.83
N GLU A 111 -11.44 -5.38 9.53
CA GLU A 111 -12.35 -6.40 9.03
C GLU A 111 -11.70 -7.77 9.21
N VAL A 112 -12.37 -8.67 9.92
CA VAL A 112 -11.86 -10.02 10.21
C VAL A 112 -12.59 -11.06 9.38
N ALA A 113 -11.87 -12.13 9.02
CA ALA A 113 -12.44 -13.28 8.36
C ALA A 113 -13.26 -14.08 9.38
N LEU A 114 -14.58 -14.04 9.22
CA LEU A 114 -15.52 -14.78 10.06
C LEU A 114 -15.70 -16.23 9.59
N GLU A 115 -15.29 -16.52 8.36
CA GLU A 115 -15.26 -17.86 7.77
C GLU A 115 -14.30 -18.73 8.61
N GLY A 116 -14.86 -19.64 9.41
CA GLY A 116 -14.12 -20.50 10.35
C GLY A 116 -14.34 -20.16 11.83
N LEU A 117 -14.82 -18.95 12.15
CA LEU A 117 -15.26 -18.59 13.50
C LEU A 117 -16.77 -18.78 13.68
N LEU A 118 -17.54 -18.51 12.63
CA LEU A 118 -19.00 -18.56 12.65
C LEU A 118 -19.52 -19.58 11.64
N ALA A 119 -20.65 -20.21 11.98
CA ALA A 119 -21.34 -21.14 11.09
C ALA A 119 -21.92 -20.38 9.86
N PRO A 120 -21.93 -21.00 8.67
CA PRO A 120 -22.38 -20.33 7.44
C PRO A 120 -23.84 -19.87 7.50
N GLU A 121 -24.68 -20.54 8.28
CA GLU A 121 -26.09 -20.18 8.50
C GLU A 121 -26.23 -18.81 9.16
N VAL A 122 -25.32 -18.48 10.09
CA VAL A 122 -25.28 -17.18 10.77
C VAL A 122 -24.76 -16.08 9.85
N LEU A 123 -23.86 -16.43 8.92
CA LEU A 123 -23.30 -15.50 7.95
C LEU A 123 -24.25 -15.22 6.77
N ALA A 124 -25.21 -16.10 6.50
CA ALA A 124 -26.12 -15.99 5.35
C ALA A 124 -26.87 -14.64 5.27
N PRO A 125 -27.42 -14.06 6.36
CA PRO A 125 -28.06 -12.75 6.32
C PRO A 125 -27.11 -11.60 5.96
N PHE A 126 -25.82 -11.74 6.27
CA PHE A 126 -24.79 -10.73 6.04
C PHE A 126 -24.03 -10.92 4.72
N SER A 127 -24.30 -12.01 4.00
CA SER A 127 -23.61 -12.39 2.76
C SER A 127 -23.58 -11.28 1.71
N ALA A 128 -24.67 -10.55 1.53
CA ALA A 128 -24.75 -9.44 0.57
C ALA A 128 -23.81 -8.27 0.96
N GLU A 129 -23.74 -7.93 2.25
CA GLU A 129 -22.86 -6.87 2.75
C GLU A 129 -21.38 -7.30 2.66
N LEU A 130 -21.06 -8.54 3.04
CA LEU A 130 -19.72 -9.12 2.95
C LEU A 130 -19.23 -9.17 1.49
N ALA A 131 -20.09 -9.64 0.58
CA ALA A 131 -19.79 -9.68 -0.85
C ALA A 131 -19.61 -8.28 -1.45
N ALA A 132 -20.39 -7.28 -1.00
CA ALA A 132 -20.23 -5.90 -1.44
C ALA A 132 -18.86 -5.32 -1.00
N ARG A 133 -18.43 -5.62 0.22
CA ARG A 133 -17.09 -5.22 0.72
C ARG A 133 -15.98 -5.91 -0.05
N GLU A 134 -16.10 -7.21 -0.30
CA GLU A 134 -15.13 -7.94 -1.09
C GLU A 134 -15.05 -7.41 -2.54
N LYS A 135 -16.18 -7.10 -3.16
CA LYS A 135 -16.21 -6.49 -4.49
C LYS A 135 -15.52 -5.13 -4.49
N ARG A 136 -15.73 -4.31 -3.47
CA ARG A 136 -15.06 -3.01 -3.31
C ARG A 136 -13.54 -3.17 -3.20
N ARG A 137 -13.07 -4.12 -2.39
CA ARG A 137 -11.64 -4.45 -2.29
C ARG A 137 -11.04 -4.85 -3.63
N ARG A 138 -11.64 -5.85 -4.27
CA ARG A 138 -11.19 -6.35 -5.58
C ARG A 138 -11.20 -5.25 -6.64
N ALA A 139 -12.13 -4.30 -6.57
CA ALA A 139 -12.16 -3.13 -7.45
C ALA A 139 -10.99 -2.18 -7.19
N ARG A 140 -10.72 -1.84 -5.92
CA ARG A 140 -9.56 -1.03 -5.52
C ARG A 140 -8.25 -1.68 -5.96
N ASP A 141 -8.04 -2.96 -5.67
CA ASP A 141 -6.82 -3.68 -6.05
C ASP A 141 -6.60 -3.67 -7.58
N ARG A 142 -7.68 -3.79 -8.35
CA ARG A 142 -7.61 -3.72 -9.82
C ARG A 142 -7.24 -2.32 -10.30
N GLU A 143 -7.78 -1.28 -9.69
CA GLU A 143 -7.47 0.10 -10.01
C GLU A 143 -6.03 0.46 -9.65
N GLU A 144 -5.58 0.10 -8.45
CA GLU A 144 -4.21 0.31 -7.98
C GLU A 144 -3.19 -0.43 -8.89
N ARG A 145 -3.47 -1.68 -9.29
CA ARG A 145 -2.63 -2.41 -10.25
C ARG A 145 -2.57 -1.74 -11.62
N ARG A 146 -3.71 -1.20 -12.11
CA ARG A 146 -3.76 -0.48 -13.39
C ARG A 146 -2.99 0.84 -13.32
N ALA A 147 -3.12 1.57 -12.21
CA ALA A 147 -2.38 2.81 -11.98
C ALA A 147 -0.87 2.54 -11.94
N ALA A 148 -0.43 1.56 -11.15
CA ALA A 148 0.99 1.17 -11.07
C ALA A 148 1.55 0.70 -12.42
N ALA A 149 0.76 -0.02 -13.23
CA ALA A 149 1.18 -0.42 -14.58
C ALA A 149 1.36 0.77 -15.52
N ARG A 150 0.48 1.78 -15.44
CA ARG A 150 0.59 3.02 -16.22
C ARG A 150 1.81 3.84 -15.81
N GLU A 151 2.03 3.98 -14.50
CA GLU A 151 3.20 4.68 -13.97
C GLU A 151 4.51 4.03 -14.40
N ARG A 152 4.62 2.69 -14.30
CA ARG A 152 5.79 1.94 -14.79
C ARG A 152 6.01 2.10 -16.29
N ALA A 153 4.94 2.08 -17.08
CA ALA A 153 5.04 2.28 -18.53
C ALA A 153 5.49 3.71 -18.88
N ALA A 154 4.98 4.72 -18.17
CA ALA A 154 5.39 6.11 -18.33
C ALA A 154 6.85 6.34 -17.92
N ALA A 155 7.28 5.76 -16.80
CA ALA A 155 8.68 5.80 -16.35
C ALA A 155 9.62 5.19 -17.39
N LYS A 156 9.29 3.99 -17.91
CA LYS A 156 10.08 3.36 -18.97
C LYS A 156 10.14 4.20 -20.25
N ALA A 157 9.01 4.78 -20.68
CA ALA A 157 8.99 5.64 -21.86
C ALA A 157 9.82 6.92 -21.67
N ALA A 158 9.83 7.49 -20.46
CA ALA A 158 10.68 8.63 -20.13
C ALA A 158 12.18 8.25 -20.13
N ASP A 159 12.53 7.09 -19.56
CA ASP A 159 13.91 6.57 -19.59
C ASP A 159 14.39 6.31 -21.02
N ASP A 160 13.55 5.67 -21.85
CA ASP A 160 13.85 5.41 -23.26
C ASP A 160 13.99 6.72 -24.06
N ALA A 161 13.22 7.78 -23.72
CA ALA A 161 13.35 9.09 -24.35
C ALA A 161 14.61 9.86 -23.92
N HIS A 162 15.11 9.64 -22.69
CA HIS A 162 16.36 10.24 -22.20
C HIS A 162 17.60 9.40 -22.52
N ARG A 163 17.41 8.22 -23.12
CA ARG A 163 18.48 7.30 -23.47
C ARG A 163 19.29 7.84 -24.64
N GLY A 164 20.54 8.19 -24.39
CA GLY A 164 21.51 8.50 -25.43
C GLY A 164 21.81 7.30 -26.35
N PRO A 165 22.41 7.53 -27.52
CA PRO A 165 22.71 6.48 -28.50
C PRO A 165 23.60 5.40 -27.88
N THR A 166 23.32 4.14 -28.23
CA THR A 166 24.08 3.00 -27.73
C THR A 166 25.51 2.99 -28.30
N ALA A 167 26.46 2.32 -27.63
CA ALA A 167 27.84 2.22 -28.12
C ALA A 167 27.95 1.56 -29.51
N ALA A 168 27.00 0.69 -29.87
CA ALA A 168 26.89 0.11 -31.20
C ALA A 168 26.40 1.14 -32.23
N GLU A 169 25.40 1.94 -31.88
CA GLU A 169 24.89 3.04 -32.72
C GLU A 169 25.97 4.10 -32.96
N LEU A 170 26.71 4.51 -31.93
CA LEU A 170 27.82 5.46 -32.05
C LEU A 170 28.92 4.97 -32.99
N ARG A 171 29.19 3.65 -33.03
CA ARG A 171 30.18 3.06 -33.96
C ARG A 171 29.67 2.97 -35.40
N ALA A 172 28.37 2.86 -35.60
CA ALA A 172 27.74 2.82 -36.91
C ALA A 172 27.52 4.21 -37.52
N MET A 173 27.71 5.28 -36.75
CA MET A 173 27.61 6.65 -37.25
C MET A 173 28.76 6.95 -38.23
N PRO A 174 28.45 7.57 -39.39
CA PRO A 174 29.49 7.98 -40.33
C PRO A 174 30.41 9.01 -39.67
N ALA A 175 31.73 8.80 -39.76
CA ALA A 175 32.69 9.75 -39.22
C ALA A 175 32.46 11.13 -39.84
N LEU A 176 32.46 12.18 -39.01
CA LEU A 176 32.37 13.59 -39.42
C LEU A 176 33.68 14.06 -40.09
N ALA A 177 34.20 13.30 -41.04
CA ALA A 177 35.37 13.59 -41.85
C ALA A 177 35.02 13.80 -43.34
N ALA A 178 33.75 13.60 -43.72
CA ALA A 178 33.30 13.67 -45.13
C ALA A 178 32.63 15.00 -45.53
N ALA A 179 32.62 16.02 -44.66
CA ALA A 179 32.08 17.35 -44.98
C ALA A 179 33.14 18.33 -45.54
N ARG A 180 34.22 17.82 -46.17
CA ARG A 180 35.09 18.63 -47.02
C ARG A 180 34.96 18.15 -48.46
N GLY A 181 33.99 18.70 -49.18
CA GLY A 181 33.83 18.46 -50.60
C GLY A 181 35.07 18.90 -51.40
N PRO A 182 35.42 18.21 -52.50
CA PRO A 182 36.50 18.62 -53.38
C PRO A 182 35.99 19.73 -54.30
N GLY A 183 36.17 20.99 -53.91
CA GLY A 183 35.71 22.12 -54.73
C GLY A 183 36.05 23.47 -54.11
N GLY A 184 37.33 23.84 -54.19
CA GLY A 184 37.82 25.16 -53.77
C GLY A 184 39.24 25.37 -54.30
N THR A 185 39.36 25.60 -55.61
CA THR A 185 40.63 25.97 -56.23
C THR A 185 40.92 27.45 -56.03
N SER A 186 42.18 27.73 -55.69
CA SER A 186 42.98 28.92 -55.98
C SER A 186 42.52 30.27 -55.41
N GLY A 187 43.17 30.67 -54.31
CA GLY A 187 43.41 32.06 -53.92
C GLY A 187 44.87 32.20 -53.50
N THR A 188 45.60 33.04 -54.22
CA THR A 188 47.05 33.15 -54.28
C THR A 188 47.68 33.81 -53.05
N SER A 189 48.88 33.36 -52.71
CA SER A 189 49.99 34.09 -52.07
C SER A 189 49.72 35.50 -51.49
N GLY A 190 49.85 35.61 -50.18
CA GLY A 190 50.14 36.86 -49.48
C GLY A 190 51.21 36.61 -48.43
N SER A 191 52.46 37.00 -48.73
CA SER A 191 53.57 36.97 -47.79
C SER A 191 53.35 37.98 -46.66
N GLY A 192 53.64 37.58 -45.43
CA GLY A 192 53.66 38.48 -44.28
C GLY A 192 54.38 37.82 -43.12
N ALA A 193 55.70 38.02 -43.07
CA ALA A 193 56.54 37.68 -41.94
C ALA A 193 56.17 38.56 -40.73
N ALA A 194 56.17 38.00 -39.52
CA ALA A 194 56.73 38.64 -38.32
C ALA A 194 56.81 37.66 -37.15
N ALA A 195 57.96 37.72 -36.48
CA ALA A 195 58.40 36.94 -35.34
C ALA A 195 57.72 37.30 -34.01
N GLY A 196 57.94 36.44 -33.00
CA GLY A 196 57.80 36.74 -31.57
C GLY A 196 57.12 35.60 -30.80
N ALA A 197 57.82 34.55 -30.39
CA ALA A 197 58.59 34.45 -29.13
C ALA A 197 57.75 34.76 -27.87
N GLY A 198 57.52 33.74 -27.04
CA GLY A 198 56.85 33.91 -25.73
C GLY A 198 56.57 32.59 -25.02
N SER A 199 57.62 31.95 -24.51
CA SER A 199 57.58 30.85 -23.55
C SER A 199 57.08 31.33 -22.18
N ALA A 200 56.27 30.52 -21.50
CA ALA A 200 56.59 29.90 -20.19
C ALA A 200 55.36 29.72 -19.29
N ALA A 201 55.36 28.54 -18.65
CA ALA A 201 54.78 28.16 -17.35
C ALA A 201 53.26 28.07 -17.22
#